data_AF-A0A3B9BY17-F1
#
_entry.id   AF-A0A3B9BY17-F1
#
_cell.length_a   1.000
_cell.length_b   1.000
_cell.length_c   1.000
_cell.angle_alpha   90.00
_cell.angle_beta   90.00
_cell.angle_gamma   90.00
#
_symmetry.space_group_name_H-M   'P 1'
#
loop_
_entity.id
_entity.type
_entity.pdbx_description
1 polymer ?
#
loop_
_entity_poly.entity_id
_entity_poly.type
_entity_poly.pdbx_seq_one_letter_code
_entity_poly.pdbx_strand_id
1 'polypeptide(L)'
;AIRRLKGYEENNFAINKNDEIANSLIENLSFVALAASLIGFITLLGAAIGLMNIMLVSVAERTREIGLSKAVGATDETIRRQFLIESVIISLTGGLIGIVVGILIGNLLSLAFGSAFIIPWLWIAIGLSICVAVG
;
A
#
# COMPACT_ATOMS: atom_id res chain seq x y z
N ALA A 1 -18.24 -50.52 -35.95
CA ALA A 1 -18.66 -50.88 -34.57
C ALA A 1 -19.38 -49.69 -33.97
N ILE A 2 -20.71 -49.69 -34.10
CA ILE A 2 -21.61 -48.57 -33.76
C ILE A 2 -22.05 -48.78 -32.31
N ARG A 3 -21.67 -47.88 -31.40
CA ARG A 3 -22.05 -47.96 -29.98
C ARG A 3 -23.57 -47.74 -29.86
N ARG A 4 -24.28 -48.76 -29.38
CA ARG A 4 -25.69 -48.71 -28.99
C ARG A 4 -25.79 -48.06 -27.60
N LEU A 5 -25.80 -46.74 -27.54
CA LEU A 5 -26.27 -46.01 -26.37
C LEU A 5 -27.76 -45.70 -26.57
N LYS A 6 -28.60 -46.06 -25.60
CA LYS A 6 -30.02 -45.68 -25.58
C LYS A 6 -30.09 -44.17 -25.44
N GLY A 7 -30.83 -43.50 -26.33
CA GLY A 7 -30.90 -42.04 -26.47
C GLY A 7 -31.57 -41.27 -25.33
N TYR A 8 -31.39 -41.70 -24.07
CA TYR A 8 -31.92 -41.06 -22.86
C TYR A 8 -30.90 -40.93 -21.73
N GLU A 9 -29.64 -41.32 -21.93
CA GLU A 9 -28.56 -40.96 -21.00
C GLU A 9 -27.88 -39.69 -21.51
N GLU A 10 -27.91 -38.64 -20.69
CA GLU A 10 -27.18 -37.41 -20.96
C GLU A 10 -25.69 -37.73 -21.14
N ASN A 11 -25.09 -37.11 -22.16
CA ASN A 11 -23.70 -37.32 -22.54
C ASN A 11 -22.77 -37.28 -21.32
N ASN A 12 -22.18 -38.42 -20.97
CA ASN A 12 -21.23 -38.56 -19.87
C ASN A 12 -19.83 -38.06 -20.22
N PHE A 13 -19.73 -36.89 -20.88
CA PHE A 13 -18.47 -36.15 -21.00
C PHE A 13 -18.24 -35.42 -19.69
N ALA A 14 -17.64 -36.11 -18.72
CA ALA A 14 -16.96 -35.42 -17.63
C ALA A 14 -15.73 -34.72 -18.22
N ILE A 15 -15.95 -33.59 -18.90
CA ILE A 15 -14.90 -32.60 -19.12
C ILE A 15 -14.66 -32.03 -17.73
N ASN A 16 -13.71 -32.62 -16.99
CA ASN A 16 -13.17 -32.01 -15.78
C ASN A 16 -12.53 -30.70 -16.24
N LYS A 17 -13.33 -29.64 -16.21
CA LYS A 17 -12.93 -28.31 -16.63
C LYS A 17 -12.03 -27.81 -15.52
N ASN A 18 -10.72 -28.00 -15.68
CA ASN A 18 -9.72 -27.40 -14.79
C ASN A 18 -9.96 -25.88 -14.64
N ASP A 19 -10.63 -25.25 -15.61
CA ASP A 19 -11.06 -23.85 -15.55
C ASP A 19 -12.01 -23.57 -14.39
N GLU A 20 -12.87 -24.50 -13.96
CA GLU A 20 -13.81 -24.24 -12.86
C GLU A 20 -13.06 -24.15 -11.52
N ILE A 21 -12.15 -25.10 -11.25
CA ILE A 21 -11.28 -25.07 -10.08
C ILE A 21 -10.32 -23.87 -10.14
N ALA A 22 -9.75 -23.57 -11.31
CA ALA A 22 -8.88 -22.41 -11.49
C ALA A 22 -9.62 -21.08 -11.28
N ASN A 23 -10.84 -20.95 -11.80
CA ASN A 23 -11.68 -19.77 -11.61
C ASN A 23 -12.05 -19.58 -10.14
N SER A 24 -12.39 -20.64 -9.42
CA SER A 24 -12.63 -20.57 -7.98
C SER A 24 -11.39 -20.14 -7.19
N LEU A 25 -10.19 -20.60 -7.55
CA LEU A 25 -8.94 -20.15 -6.92
C LEU A 25 -8.65 -18.67 -7.22
N ILE A 26 -8.82 -18.24 -8.47
CA ILE A 26 -8.62 -16.85 -8.89
C ILE A 26 -9.60 -15.91 -8.17
N GLU A 27 -10.87 -16.31 -8.03
CA GLU A 27 -11.88 -15.53 -7.32
C GLU A 27 -11.55 -15.38 -5.83
N ASN A 28 -11.14 -16.46 -5.17
CA ASN A 28 -10.69 -16.42 -3.77
C ASN A 28 -9.45 -15.53 -3.59
N LEU A 29 -8.45 -15.65 -4.46
CA LEU A 29 -7.25 -14.81 -4.43
C LEU A 29 -7.59 -13.34 -4.68
N SER A 30 -8.52 -13.05 -5.59
CA SER A 30 -9.00 -11.69 -5.85
C SER A 30 -9.69 -11.10 -4.62
N PHE A 31 -10.54 -11.87 -3.93
CA PHE A 31 -11.18 -11.43 -2.69
C PHE A 31 -10.16 -11.11 -1.59
N VAL A 32 -9.17 -11.99 -1.39
CA VAL A 32 -8.09 -11.77 -0.41
C VAL A 32 -7.26 -10.54 -0.78
N ALA A 33 -6.92 -10.36 -2.06
CA ALA A 33 -6.19 -9.19 -2.53
C ALA A 33 -6.97 -7.89 -2.30
N LEU A 34 -8.28 -7.91 -2.55
CA LEU A 34 -9.17 -6.76 -2.30
C LEU A 34 -9.24 -6.43 -0.81
N ALA A 35 -9.46 -7.43 0.05
CA ALA A 35 -9.46 -7.23 1.50
C ALA A 35 -8.12 -6.66 2.01
N ALA A 36 -7.00 -7.22 1.57
CA ALA A 36 -5.66 -6.72 1.92
C ALA A 36 -5.44 -5.29 1.44
N SER A 37 -5.93 -4.94 0.23
CA SER A 37 -5.83 -3.58 -0.30
C SER A 37 -6.60 -2.55 0.52
N LEU A 38 -7.80 -2.90 0.98
CA LEU A 38 -8.62 -2.02 1.82
C LEU A 38 -7.96 -1.79 3.18
N ILE A 39 -7.41 -2.83 3.80
CA ILE A 39 -6.67 -2.72 5.05
C ILE A 39 -5.46 -1.80 4.85
N GLY A 40 -4.67 -2.03 3.80
CA GLY A 40 -3.52 -1.19 3.47
C GLY A 40 -3.90 0.28 3.26
N PHE A 41 -5.02 0.54 2.59
CA PHE A 41 -5.54 1.90 2.38
C PHE A 41 -5.91 2.58 3.70
N ILE A 42 -6.62 1.90 4.59
CA ILE A 42 -7.00 2.44 5.92
C ILE A 42 -5.74 2.70 6.77
N THR A 43 -4.77 1.79 6.74
CA THR A 43 -3.48 1.96 7.45
C THR A 43 -2.73 3.19 6.94
N LEU A 44 -2.72 3.40 5.62
CA LEU A 44 -2.09 4.56 5.01
C LEU A 44 -2.75 5.88 5.43
N LEU A 45 -4.08 5.92 5.45
CA LEU A 45 -4.83 7.08 5.94
C LEU A 45 -4.54 7.37 7.42
N GLY A 46 -4.53 6.34 8.27
CA GLY A 46 -4.19 6.49 9.69
C GLY A 46 -2.77 7.04 9.90
N ALA A 47 -1.81 6.56 9.11
CA ALA A 47 -0.44 7.08 9.13
C ALA A 47 -0.36 8.56 8.71
N ALA A 48 -1.12 8.95 7.68
CA ALA A 48 -1.19 10.34 7.22
C ALA A 48 -1.76 11.27 8.31
N ILE A 49 -2.83 10.86 9.00
CA ILE A 49 -3.41 11.61 10.11
C ILE A 49 -2.42 11.73 11.28
N GLY A 50 -1.72 10.63 11.60
CA GLY A 50 -0.69 10.62 12.64
C GLY A 50 0.45 11.59 12.33
N LEU A 51 0.93 11.59 11.08
CA LEU A 51 1.97 12.52 10.62
C LEU A 51 1.50 13.98 10.74
N MET A 52 0.28 14.27 10.29
CA MET A 52 -0.31 15.61 10.43
C MET A 52 -0.35 16.07 11.89
N ASN A 53 -0.71 15.19 12.83
CA ASN A 53 -0.73 15.54 14.25
C ASN A 53 0.67 15.86 14.80
N ILE A 54 1.68 15.07 14.44
CA ILE A 54 3.07 15.33 14.84
C ILE A 54 3.54 16.68 14.28
N MET A 55 3.21 16.99 13.03
CA MET A 55 3.56 18.28 12.42
C MET A 55 2.86 19.46 13.11
N LEU A 56 1.58 19.32 13.48
CA LEU A 56 0.85 20.35 14.22
C LEU A 56 1.52 20.63 15.58
N VAL A 57 1.92 19.58 16.31
CA VAL A 57 2.62 19.72 17.59
C VAL A 57 4.01 20.36 17.40
N SER A 58 4.78 19.93 16.40
CA SER A 58 6.11 20.49 16.09
C SER A 58 6.03 22.00 15.77
N VAL A 59 5.02 22.41 15.00
CA VAL A 59 4.80 23.83 14.71
C VAL A 59 4.41 24.59 15.98
N ALA A 60 3.56 24.02 16.83
CA ALA A 60 3.15 24.62 18.10
C ALA A 60 4.36 24.87 19.03
N GLU A 61 5.28 23.91 19.13
CA GLU A 61 6.50 24.01 19.95
C GLU A 61 7.44 25.12 19.45
N ARG A 62 7.58 25.27 18.13
CA ARG A 62 8.48 26.27 17.51
C ARG A 62 7.82 27.63 17.26
N THR A 63 6.59 27.88 17.73
CA THR A 63 5.85 29.14 17.48
C THR A 63 6.61 30.40 17.89
N ARG A 64 7.33 30.37 19.02
CA ARG A 64 8.11 31.52 19.51
C ARG A 64 9.26 31.87 18.55
N GLU A 65 9.90 30.86 17.98
CA GLU A 65 11.01 31.04 17.03
C GLU A 65 10.51 31.60 15.70
N ILE A 66 9.36 31.12 15.21
CA ILE A 66 8.70 31.64 14.01
C ILE A 66 8.34 33.12 14.20
N GLY A 67 7.82 33.49 15.38
CA GLY A 67 7.47 34.88 15.71
C GLY A 67 8.69 35.82 15.71
N LEU A 68 9.81 35.35 16.27
CA LEU A 68 11.10 36.06 16.21
C LEU A 68 11.62 36.21 14.77
N SER A 69 11.55 35.15 13.96
CA SER A 69 12.00 35.18 12.57
C SER A 69 11.18 36.15 11.72
N LYS A 70 9.85 36.18 11.90
CA LYS A 70 8.97 37.15 11.24
C LYS A 70 9.24 38.60 11.66
N ALA A 71 9.57 38.83 12.93
CA ALA A 71 9.91 40.17 13.42
C ALA A 71 11.21 40.73 12.79
N VAL A 72 12.12 39.85 12.37
CA VAL A 72 13.37 40.21 11.67
C VAL A 72 13.18 40.29 10.14
N GLY A 73 11.97 40.00 9.64
CA GLY A 73 11.59 40.18 8.23
C GLY A 73 11.42 38.89 7.41
N ALA A 74 11.35 37.71 8.04
CA ALA A 74 11.03 36.48 7.32
C ALA A 74 9.59 36.51 6.78
N THR A 75 9.41 36.19 5.49
CA THR A 75 8.09 36.10 4.86
C THR A 75 7.37 34.80 5.24
N ASP A 76 6.03 34.84 5.32
CA ASP A 76 5.21 33.66 5.63
C ASP A 76 5.45 32.51 4.64
N GLU A 77 5.78 32.80 3.38
CA GLU A 77 6.08 31.78 2.37
C GLU A 77 7.35 30.99 2.69
N THR A 78 8.40 31.65 3.20
CA THR A 78 9.63 30.97 3.62
C THR A 78 9.35 29.98 4.75
N ILE A 79 8.53 30.39 5.72
CA ILE A 79 8.14 29.55 6.86
C ILE A 79 7.30 28.36 6.39
N ARG A 80 6.31 28.57 5.51
CA ARG A 80 5.50 27.49 4.94
C ARG A 80 6.35 26.50 4.15
N ARG A 81 7.28 26.98 3.32
CA ARG A 81 8.21 26.13 2.57
C ARG A 81 9.13 25.32 3.47
N GLN A 82 9.61 25.90 4.57
CA GLN A 82 10.43 25.17 5.54
C GLN A 82 9.67 23.98 6.13
N PHE A 83 8.42 24.19 6.56
CA PHE A 83 7.60 23.12 7.11
C PHE A 83 7.25 22.06 6.08
N LEU A 84 6.90 22.45 4.84
CA LEU A 84 6.65 21.51 3.74
C LEU A 84 7.88 20.65 3.42
N ILE A 85 9.08 21.25 3.43
CA ILE A 85 10.30 20.49 3.18
C ILE A 85 10.59 19.55 4.36
N GLU A 86 10.38 19.99 5.61
CA GLU A 86 10.56 19.15 6.80
C GLU A 86 9.60 17.94 6.78
N SER A 87 8.32 18.15 6.44
CA SER A 87 7.33 17.08 6.34
C SER A 87 7.62 16.11 5.19
N VAL A 88 7.99 16.60 4.02
CA VAL A 88 8.38 15.75 2.88
C VAL A 88 9.62 14.91 3.19
N ILE A 89 10.63 15.48 3.85
CA ILE A 89 11.84 14.72 4.22
C ILE A 89 11.50 13.61 5.21
N ILE A 90 10.68 13.91 6.22
CA ILE A 90 10.24 12.92 7.21
C ILE A 90 9.41 11.81 6.56
N SER A 91 8.46 12.18 5.67
CA SER A 91 7.61 11.21 4.98
C SER A 91 8.40 10.31 4.02
N LEU A 92 9.34 10.87 3.26
CA LEU A 92 10.22 10.11 2.36
C LEU A 92 11.16 9.18 3.11
N THR A 93 11.75 9.65 4.21
CA THR A 93 12.65 8.82 5.02
C THR A 93 11.90 7.65 5.65
N GLY A 94 10.73 7.91 6.24
CA GLY A 94 9.87 6.86 6.78
C GLY A 94 9.39 5.88 5.70
N GLY A 95 9.00 6.40 4.52
CA GLY A 95 8.58 5.58 3.38
C GLY A 95 9.69 4.67 2.87
N LEU A 96 10.91 5.20 2.68
CA LEU A 96 12.06 4.39 2.26
C LEU A 96 12.39 3.30 3.27
N ILE A 97 12.44 3.62 4.56
CA ILE A 97 12.68 2.64 5.62
C ILE A 97 11.57 1.58 5.63
N GLY A 98 10.31 2.00 5.51
CA GLY A 98 9.16 1.09 5.45
C GLY A 98 9.21 0.14 4.26
N ILE A 99 9.62 0.62 3.07
CA ILE A 99 9.81 -0.21 1.87
C ILE A 99 10.89 -1.26 2.10
N VAL A 100 12.05 -0.85 2.63
CA VAL A 100 13.17 -1.77 2.90
C VAL A 100 12.74 -2.85 3.90
N VAL A 101 12.13 -2.45 5.02
CA VAL A 101 11.67 -3.38 6.05
C VAL A 101 10.57 -4.30 5.51
N GLY A 102 9.63 -3.77 4.72
CA GLY A 102 8.56 -4.56 4.10
C GLY A 102 9.09 -5.60 3.12
N ILE A 103 10.08 -5.25 2.29
CA ILE A 103 10.74 -6.20 1.39
C ILE A 103 11.51 -7.27 2.18
N LEU A 104 12.21 -6.89 3.24
CA LEU A 104 12.95 -7.85 4.09
C LEU A 104 12.00 -8.85 4.75
N ILE A 105 10.90 -8.39 5.35
CA ILE A 105 9.90 -9.26 5.97
C ILE A 105 9.23 -10.14 4.90
N GLY A 106 8.88 -9.57 3.74
CA GLY A 106 8.30 -10.32 2.63
C GLY A 106 9.22 -11.43 2.12
N ASN A 107 10.53 -11.15 2.01
CA ASN A 107 11.52 -12.13 1.60
C ASN A 107 11.71 -13.25 2.65
N LEU A 108 11.77 -12.90 3.94
CA LEU A 108 11.85 -13.87 5.03
C LEU A 108 10.64 -14.80 5.07
N LEU A 109 9.43 -14.27 4.87
CA LEU A 109 8.21 -15.08 4.80
C LEU A 109 8.23 -15.98 3.55
N SER A 110 8.64 -15.47 2.41
CA SER A 110 8.75 -16.24 1.16
C SER A 110 9.71 -17.42 1.28
N LEU A 111 10.86 -17.24 1.96
CA LEU A 111 11.77 -18.34 2.28
C LEU A 111 11.12 -19.41 3.17
N ALA A 112 10.32 -19.01 4.15
CA ALA A 112 9.64 -19.94 5.06
C ALA A 112 8.53 -20.75 4.36
N PHE A 113 7.80 -20.15 3.41
CA PHE A 113 6.71 -20.80 2.68
C PHE A 113 7.15 -21.48 1.37
N GLY A 114 8.42 -21.34 0.96
CA GLY A 114 8.94 -21.92 -0.28
C GLY A 114 8.34 -21.32 -1.56
N SER A 115 7.75 -20.12 -1.46
CA SER A 115 7.14 -19.41 -2.60
C SER A 115 8.06 -18.28 -3.09
N ALA A 116 7.91 -17.84 -4.33
CA ALA A 116 8.64 -16.67 -4.83
C ALA A 116 7.94 -15.37 -4.40
N PHE A 117 8.64 -14.48 -3.69
CA PHE A 117 8.13 -13.15 -3.37
C PHE A 117 8.19 -12.24 -4.61
N ILE A 118 7.02 -11.82 -5.08
CA ILE A 118 6.90 -10.79 -6.11
C ILE A 118 6.69 -9.43 -5.45
N ILE A 119 7.57 -8.48 -5.77
CA ILE A 119 7.52 -7.13 -5.22
C ILE A 119 6.43 -6.34 -5.99
N PRO A 120 5.38 -5.85 -5.29
CA PRO A 120 4.30 -5.11 -5.94
C PRO A 120 4.70 -3.63 -6.15
N TRP A 121 5.50 -3.37 -7.19
CA TRP A 121 6.04 -2.03 -7.50
C TRP A 121 4.96 -0.94 -7.60
N LEU A 122 3.79 -1.28 -8.16
CA LEU A 122 2.67 -0.34 -8.30
C LEU A 122 2.15 0.14 -6.94
N TRP A 123 1.99 -0.77 -5.98
CA TRP A 123 1.52 -0.44 -4.63
C TRP A 123 2.53 0.40 -3.85
N ILE A 124 3.82 0.11 -4.02
CA ILE A 124 4.91 0.90 -3.44
C ILE A 124 4.89 2.32 -4.03
N ALA A 125 4.75 2.45 -5.36
CA ALA A 125 4.71 3.75 -6.02
C ALA A 125 3.49 4.59 -5.60
N ILE A 126 2.31 3.96 -5.48
CA ILE A 126 1.09 4.62 -4.98
C ILE A 126 1.30 5.10 -3.54
N GLY A 127 1.83 4.23 -2.67
CA GLY A 127 2.13 4.60 -1.28
C GLY A 127 3.10 5.77 -1.18
N LEU A 128 4.20 5.73 -1.93
CA LEU A 128 5.19 6.81 -1.96
C LEU A 128 4.59 8.12 -2.48
N SER A 129 3.77 8.05 -3.54
CA SER A 129 3.08 9.23 -4.08
C SER A 129 2.16 9.87 -3.05
N ILE A 130 1.46 9.06 -2.24
CA ILE A 130 0.58 9.55 -1.19
C ILE A 130 1.40 10.17 -0.04
N CYS A 131 2.53 9.57 0.35
CA CYS A 131 3.43 10.15 1.34
C CYS A 131 3.94 11.54 0.94
N VAL A 132 4.26 11.73 -0.34
CA VAL A 132 4.68 13.04 -0.88
C VAL A 132 3.51 14.01 -1.00
N ALA A 133 2.29 13.54 -1.26
CA ALA A 133 1.11 14.40 -1.34
C ALA A 133 0.63 14.90 0.03
N VAL A 134 0.85 14.10 1.09
CA VAL A 134 0.49 14.44 2.47
C VAL A 134 1.54 15.31 3.16
N GLY A 135 2.83 15.07 2.88
CA GLY A 135 3.94 15.88 3.37
C GLY A 135 3.98 17.23 2.71
#